data_AF-A0A0N7JFB6-F1
#
_entry.id   AF-A0A0N7JFB6-F1
#
_cell.length_a   1.000
_cell.length_b   1.000
_cell.length_c   1.000
_cell.angle_alpha   90.00
_cell.angle_beta   90.00
_cell.angle_gamma   90.00
#
_symmetry.space_group_name_H-M   'P 1'
#
loop_
_entity.id
_entity.type
_entity.pdbx_description
1 polymer ?
#
loop_
_entity_poly.entity_id
_entity_poly.type
_entity_poly.pdbx_seq_one_letter_code
_entity_poly.pdbx_strand_id
1 'polypeptide(L)'
;MTFYGNFFAATFLTSIACAALFAYLGMAALTILIWFKIATLGIVAYYISKYKYKEFLYYQNLGISKTFLWSGTMILEFLIFSFLFLLSGKFPGVSIDFFNLFL
;
A
#
# COMPACT_ATOMS: atom_id res chain seq x y z
N MET A 1 -1.19 -20.59 1.06
CA MET A 1 -1.11 -19.10 1.08
C MET A 1 -2.43 -18.55 0.59
N THR A 2 -3.17 -17.88 1.46
CA THR A 2 -4.52 -17.35 1.22
C THR A 2 -4.47 -16.00 0.50
N PHE A 3 -5.57 -15.65 -0.16
CA PHE A 3 -5.82 -14.38 -0.88
C PHE A 3 -5.33 -13.17 -0.07
N TYR A 4 -5.72 -13.11 1.20
CA TYR A 4 -5.39 -12.03 2.12
C TYR A 4 -3.89 -11.91 2.43
N GLY A 5 -3.19 -13.03 2.62
CA GLY A 5 -1.78 -13.01 3.02
C GLY A 5 -0.86 -12.43 1.93
N ASN A 6 -1.05 -12.86 0.67
CA ASN A 6 -0.22 -12.38 -0.43
C ASN A 6 -0.55 -10.94 -0.82
N PHE A 7 -1.83 -10.54 -0.80
CA PHE A 7 -2.23 -9.15 -1.05
C PHE A 7 -1.63 -8.24 0.02
N PHE A 8 -1.88 -8.58 1.29
CA PHE A 8 -1.44 -7.77 2.43
C PHE A 8 0.08 -7.61 2.46
N ALA A 9 0.86 -8.69 2.29
CA ALA A 9 2.32 -8.60 2.32
C ALA A 9 2.86 -7.67 1.21
N ALA A 10 2.36 -7.80 -0.01
CA ALA A 10 2.80 -6.98 -1.14
C ALA A 10 2.43 -5.50 -0.91
N THR A 11 1.18 -5.20 -0.55
CA THR A 11 0.73 -3.82 -0.37
C THR A 11 1.35 -3.18 0.87
N PHE A 12 1.55 -3.94 1.96
CA PHE A 12 2.21 -3.47 3.17
C PHE A 12 3.66 -3.06 2.93
N LEU A 13 4.43 -3.87 2.20
CA LEU A 13 5.81 -3.53 1.82
C LEU A 13 5.86 -2.24 0.98
N THR A 14 4.95 -2.09 0.01
CA THR A 14 4.87 -0.85 -0.77
C THR A 14 4.47 0.35 0.09
N SER A 15 3.61 0.18 1.10
CA SER A 15 3.25 1.26 2.03
C SER A 15 4.41 1.70 2.91
N ILE A 16 5.22 0.76 3.41
CA ILE A 16 6.45 1.08 4.15
C ILE A 16 7.43 1.82 3.26
N ALA A 17 7.65 1.35 2.02
CA ALA A 17 8.54 2.00 1.07
C ALA A 17 8.10 3.43 0.75
N CYS A 18 6.79 3.66 0.55
CA CYS A 18 6.25 5.00 0.33
C CYS A 18 6.43 5.90 1.55
N ALA A 19 6.19 5.39 2.76
CA ALA A 19 6.37 6.16 4.00
C ALA A 19 7.85 6.52 4.22
N ALA A 20 8.78 5.61 3.94
CA ALA A 20 10.22 5.88 4.02
C ALA A 20 10.66 6.94 2.99
N LEU A 21 10.18 6.84 1.74
CA LEU A 21 10.45 7.84 0.71
C LEU A 21 9.83 9.20 1.07
N PHE A 22 8.63 9.23 1.63
CA PHE A 22 8.00 10.47 2.10
C PHE A 22 8.80 11.13 3.23
N ALA A 23 9.34 10.35 4.17
CA ALA A 23 10.21 10.87 5.23
C ALA A 23 11.50 11.51 4.67
N TYR A 24 12.02 11.01 3.55
CA TYR A 24 13.25 11.50 2.92
C TYR A 24 13.02 12.68 1.97
N LEU A 25 12.02 12.60 1.08
CA LEU A 25 11.76 13.61 0.05
C LEU A 25 10.78 14.72 0.52
N GLY A 26 10.02 14.48 1.58
CA GLY A 26 9.04 15.42 2.12
C GLY A 26 7.81 15.64 1.22
N MET A 27 7.15 16.79 1.38
CA MET A 27 5.87 17.12 0.73
C MET A 27 5.93 17.14 -0.80
N ALA A 28 7.08 17.41 -1.42
CA ALA A 28 7.20 17.42 -2.87
C ALA A 28 6.95 16.03 -3.50
N ALA A 29 7.19 14.95 -2.75
CA ALA A 29 6.99 13.58 -3.22
C ALA A 29 5.55 13.06 -3.07
N LEU A 30 4.63 13.82 -2.44
CA LEU A 30 3.27 13.33 -2.15
C LEU A 30 2.54 12.89 -3.42
N THR A 31 2.52 13.74 -4.44
CA THR A 31 1.81 13.47 -5.69
C THR A 31 2.37 12.23 -6.38
N ILE A 32 3.70 12.11 -6.49
CA ILE A 32 4.32 10.97 -7.17
C ILE A 32 4.13 9.66 -6.40
N LEU A 33 4.17 9.71 -5.07
CA LEU A 33 3.93 8.54 -4.21
C LEU A 33 2.48 8.06 -4.29
N ILE A 34 1.50 8.97 -4.36
CA ILE A 34 0.09 8.60 -4.58
C ILE A 34 -0.09 7.89 -5.92
N TRP A 35 0.48 8.43 -7.01
CA TRP A 35 0.38 7.80 -8.33
C TRP A 35 1.08 6.44 -8.39
N PHE A 36 2.27 6.34 -7.79
CA PHE A 36 2.99 5.08 -7.62
C PHE A 36 2.14 4.06 -6.85
N LYS A 37 1.45 4.50 -5.81
CA LYS A 37 0.57 3.65 -5.00
C LYS A 37 -0.62 3.11 -5.79
N ILE A 38 -1.28 3.97 -6.55
CA ILE A 38 -2.40 3.57 -7.43
C ILE A 38 -1.91 2.55 -8.48
N ALA A 39 -0.76 2.82 -9.13
CA ALA A 39 -0.20 1.94 -10.15
C ALA A 39 0.14 0.55 -9.58
N THR A 40 0.82 0.50 -8.44
CA THR A 40 1.22 -0.76 -7.78
C THR A 40 0.00 -1.56 -7.29
N LEU A 41 -1.00 -0.91 -6.71
CA LEU A 41 -2.28 -1.55 -6.36
C LEU A 41 -2.97 -2.15 -7.59
N GLY A 42 -2.96 -1.46 -8.73
CA GLY A 42 -3.50 -1.97 -9.99
C GLY A 42 -2.79 -3.24 -10.46
N ILE A 43 -1.46 -3.27 -10.40
CA ILE A 43 -0.64 -4.45 -10.78
C ILE A 43 -0.93 -5.63 -9.85
N VAL A 44 -0.93 -5.40 -8.53
CA VAL A 44 -1.25 -6.44 -7.54
C VAL A 44 -2.67 -6.96 -7.75
N ALA A 45 -3.63 -6.06 -7.99
CA ALA A 45 -5.02 -6.44 -8.21
C ALA A 45 -5.21 -7.25 -9.49
N TYR A 46 -4.54 -6.89 -10.57
CA TYR A 46 -4.51 -7.65 -11.81
C TYR A 46 -3.91 -9.05 -11.60
N TYR A 47 -2.74 -9.13 -10.93
CA TYR A 47 -2.06 -10.38 -10.66
C TYR A 47 -2.95 -11.34 -9.86
N ILE A 48 -3.56 -10.87 -8.77
CA ILE A 48 -4.40 -11.72 -7.93
C ILE A 48 -5.69 -12.11 -8.66
N SER A 49 -6.30 -11.19 -9.40
CA SER A 49 -7.51 -11.50 -10.19
C SER A 49 -7.26 -12.59 -11.22
N LYS A 50 -6.06 -12.63 -11.83
CA LYS A 50 -5.71 -13.61 -12.86
C LYS A 50 -5.23 -14.94 -12.29
N TYR A 51 -4.31 -14.91 -11.31
CA TYR A 51 -3.64 -16.12 -10.81
C TYR A 51 -4.33 -16.76 -9.60
N LYS A 52 -5.19 -16.03 -8.87
CA LYS A 52 -5.86 -16.51 -7.66
C LYS A 52 -7.38 -16.58 -7.80
N TYR A 53 -7.89 -16.64 -9.03
CA TYR A 53 -9.34 -16.70 -9.31
C TYR A 53 -10.07 -17.83 -8.54
N LYS A 54 -9.40 -18.98 -8.36
CA LYS A 54 -9.94 -20.15 -7.64
C LYS A 54 -10.24 -19.87 -6.16
N GLU A 55 -9.49 -18.98 -5.53
CA GLU A 55 -9.70 -18.61 -4.13
C GLU A 55 -10.96 -17.76 -3.98
N PHE A 56 -11.27 -16.91 -4.97
CA PHE A 56 -12.54 -16.17 -4.98
C PHE A 56 -13.75 -17.09 -5.13
N LEU A 57 -13.63 -18.17 -5.92
CA LEU A 57 -14.70 -19.17 -6.05
C LEU A 57 -14.96 -19.88 -4.71
N TYR A 58 -13.91 -20.15 -3.93
CA TYR A 58 -14.06 -20.71 -2.59
C TYR A 58 -14.87 -19.78 -1.66
N TYR A 59 -14.56 -18.48 -1.64
CA TYR A 59 -15.30 -17.52 -0.84
C TYR A 59 -16.74 -17.29 -1.34
N GLN A 60 -16.97 -17.39 -2.66
CA GLN A 60 -18.32 -17.34 -3.22
C GLN A 60 -19.17 -18.53 -2.80
N ASN A 61 -18.60 -19.75 -2.74
CA ASN A 61 -19.30 -20.93 -2.23
C ASN A 61 -19.69 -20.80 -0.74
N LEU A 62 -19.01 -19.93 0.00
CA LEU A 62 -19.34 -19.55 1.38
C LEU A 62 -20.35 -18.39 1.47
N GLY A 63 -20.88 -17.91 0.33
CA GLY A 63 -21.83 -16.80 0.26
C GLY A 63 -21.19 -15.41 0.31
N ILE A 64 -19.86 -15.30 0.30
CA ILE A 64 -19.15 -14.02 0.34
C ILE A 64 -18.96 -13.50 -1.09
N SER A 65 -19.45 -12.29 -1.36
CA SER A 65 -19.29 -11.68 -2.68
C SER A 65 -17.84 -11.25 -2.95
N LYS A 66 -17.42 -11.35 -4.21
CA LYS A 66 -16.10 -10.90 -4.67
C LYS A 66 -15.88 -9.41 -4.37
N THR A 67 -16.91 -8.60 -4.54
CA THR A 67 -16.86 -7.15 -4.31
C THR A 67 -16.60 -6.83 -2.84
N PHE A 68 -17.19 -7.58 -1.91
CA PHE A 68 -16.98 -7.40 -0.47
C PHE A 68 -15.53 -7.70 -0.05
N LEU A 69 -14.92 -8.76 -0.61
CA LEU A 69 -13.51 -9.08 -0.37
C LEU A 69 -12.58 -7.95 -0.86
N TRP A 70 -12.85 -7.43 -2.06
CA TRP A 70 -12.08 -6.35 -2.67
C TRP A 70 -12.25 -5.02 -1.94
N SER A 71 -13.48 -4.65 -1.58
CA SER A 71 -13.71 -3.39 -0.87
C SER A 71 -13.09 -3.41 0.52
N GLY A 72 -13.24 -4.50 1.26
CA GLY A 72 -12.63 -4.65 2.58
C GLY A 72 -11.10 -4.57 2.54
N THR A 73 -10.48 -5.25 1.57
CA THR A 73 -9.02 -5.20 1.39
C THR A 73 -8.52 -3.81 0.97
N MET A 74 -9.22 -3.13 0.06
CA MET A 74 -8.87 -1.77 -0.36
C MET A 74 -9.01 -0.73 0.76
N ILE A 75 -10.08 -0.83 1.57
CA ILE A 75 -10.29 0.08 2.71
C ILE A 75 -9.20 -0.11 3.76
N LEU A 76 -8.92 -1.36 4.13
CA LEU A 76 -7.88 -1.68 5.11
C LEU A 76 -6.52 -1.17 4.64
N GLU A 77 -6.19 -1.40 3.36
CA GLU A 77 -4.95 -0.93 2.76
C GLU A 77 -4.83 0.60 2.80
N PHE A 78 -5.89 1.32 2.42
CA PHE A 78 -5.94 2.78 2.48
C PHE A 78 -5.75 3.32 3.90
N LEU A 79 -6.34 2.66 4.91
CA LEU A 79 -6.16 3.01 6.31
C LEU A 79 -4.71 2.82 6.77
N ILE A 80 -4.07 1.70 6.41
CA ILE A 80 -2.65 1.45 6.73
C ILE A 80 -1.75 2.48 6.07
N PHE A 81 -1.96 2.75 4.78
CA PHE A 81 -1.18 3.74 4.05
C PHE A 81 -1.32 5.12 4.68
N SER A 82 -2.54 5.55 4.99
CA SER A 82 -2.81 6.83 5.65
C SER A 82 -2.19 6.90 7.05
N PHE A 83 -2.27 5.83 7.83
CA PHE A 83 -1.67 5.75 9.16
C PHE A 83 -0.14 5.87 9.11
N LEU A 84 0.52 5.11 8.22
CA LEU A 84 1.97 5.18 8.02
C LEU A 84 2.42 6.56 7.52
N PHE A 85 1.61 7.17 6.65
CA PHE A 85 1.87 8.50 6.13
C PHE A 85 1.81 9.57 7.23
N LEU A 86 0.78 9.54 8.08
CA LEU A 86 0.66 10.43 9.24
C LEU A 86 1.80 10.24 10.24
N LEU A 87 2.22 8.99 10.46
CA LEU A 87 3.35 8.68 11.32
C LEU A 87 4.65 9.29 10.76
N SER A 88 4.90 9.10 9.45
CA SER A 88 6.08 9.65 8.79
C SER A 88 6.14 11.18 8.86
N GLY A 89 5.01 11.88 8.70
CA GLY A 89 4.95 13.34 8.85
C GLY A 89 5.23 13.87 10.27
N LYS A 90 5.11 13.03 11.30
CA LYS A 90 5.42 13.40 12.69
C LYS A 90 6.88 13.20 13.09
N PHE A 91 7.70 12.58 12.24
CA PHE A 91 9.14 12.38 12.47
C PHE A 91 9.96 13.37 11.62
N PRO A 92 10.16 14.62 12.06
CA PRO A 92 10.94 15.62 11.32
C PRO A 92 12.46 15.33 11.27
N GLY A 93 12.95 14.40 12.10
CA GLY A 93 14.38 14.22 12.40
C GLY A 93 15.28 13.69 11.29
N VAL A 94 14.77 13.32 10.11
CA VAL A 94 15.59 12.85 8.97
C VAL A 94 15.83 13.94 7.92
N SER A 95 15.07 15.03 7.98
CA SER A 95 15.07 16.07 6.94
C SER A 95 16.20 17.11 7.06
N ILE A 96 16.90 17.18 8.19
CA ILE A 96 17.80 18.31 8.52
C ILE A 96 19.29 17.96 8.32
N ASP A 97 19.66 16.67 8.40
CA ASP A 97 21.08 16.29 8.48
C ASP A 97 21.80 16.23 7.12
N PHE A 98 21.09 16.14 5.99
CA PHE A 98 21.74 15.97 4.68
C PHE A 98 22.01 17.29 3.94
N PHE A 99 21.22 18.35 4.17
CA PHE A 99 21.48 19.67 3.57
C PHE A 99 22.77 20.31 4.12
N ASN A 100 23.17 19.95 5.34
CA ASN A 100 24.45 20.35 5.94
C ASN A 100 25.63 19.43 5.60
N LEU A 101 25.40 18.30 4.89
CA LEU A 101 26.48 17.37 4.51
C LEU A 101 27.02 17.64 3.09
N PHE A 102 26.30 18.45 2.30
CA PHE A 102 26.64 18.79 0.91
C PHE A 102 26.91 20.29 0.69
N LEU A 103 26.99 21.09 1.75
CA LEU A 103 27.30 22.52 1.74
C LEU A 103 28.49 22.77 2.67
#